data_AF-A0A533VRX8-F1
#
_entry.id   AF-A0A533VRX8-F1
#
_cell.length_a   1.000
_cell.length_b   1.000
_cell.length_c   1.000
_cell.angle_alpha   90.00
_cell.angle_beta   90.00
_cell.angle_gamma   90.00
#
_symmetry.space_group_name_H-M   'P 1'
#
loop_
_entity.id
_entity.type
_entity.pdbx_description
1 polymer ?
#
loop_
_entity_poly.entity_id
_entity_poly.type
_entity_poly.pdbx_seq_one_letter_code
_entity_poly.pdbx_strand_id
1 'polypeptide(L)'
;MMTGDKTRRIVEAKLNAVPMCRGHCNERASLSLSEVEGELIGTYACPSGYVSRLMNYGEVDVSWFRDFVSLLLRGVGEVKEEDIRVATRYAWDLNEMGSGQVLKEAYWTQNYRRTESDNPNRAALFSCTNCRSFYVQSASGKERLCPDCRERRAEN
;
A
#
# COMPACT_ATOMS: atom_id res chain seq x y z
N MET A 1 -8.34 -6.86 22.12
CA MET A 1 -8.75 -6.56 20.74
C MET A 1 -8.81 -5.06 20.56
N MET A 2 -8.03 -4.52 19.62
CA MET A 2 -8.18 -3.12 19.23
C MET A 2 -9.41 -2.98 18.34
N THR A 3 -10.24 -1.97 18.57
CA THR A 3 -11.29 -1.58 17.63
C THR A 3 -10.62 -0.89 16.42
N GLY A 4 -11.11 -1.14 15.20
CA GLY A 4 -10.53 -0.59 13.95
C GLY A 4 -10.32 0.94 14.00
N ASP A 5 -11.25 1.66 14.63
CA ASP A 5 -11.18 3.12 14.84
C ASP A 5 -9.94 3.57 15.63
N LYS A 6 -9.48 2.79 16.61
CA LYS A 6 -8.31 3.15 17.43
C LYS A 6 -7.02 2.96 16.63
N THR A 7 -6.92 1.87 15.87
CA THR A 7 -5.77 1.60 14.99
C THR A 7 -5.63 2.70 13.94
N ARG A 8 -6.73 3.08 13.28
CA ARG A 8 -6.75 4.15 12.28
C ARG A 8 -6.21 5.47 12.84
N ARG A 9 -6.72 5.91 13.99
CA ARG A 9 -6.26 7.16 14.63
C ARG A 9 -4.76 7.18 14.90
N ILE A 10 -4.20 6.05 15.34
CA ILE A 10 -2.76 5.96 15.63
C ILE A 10 -1.95 5.99 14.34
N VAL A 11 -2.39 5.28 13.31
CA VAL A 11 -1.72 5.31 12.01
C VAL A 11 -1.69 6.74 11.45
N GLU A 12 -2.83 7.43 11.47
CA GLU A 12 -2.95 8.81 11.00
C GLU A 12 -2.11 9.80 11.81
N ALA A 13 -2.04 9.64 13.14
CA ALA A 13 -1.33 10.56 14.01
C ALA A 13 0.18 10.30 14.10
N LYS A 14 0.62 9.05 14.00
CA LYS A 14 1.98 8.62 14.36
C LYS A 14 2.75 7.94 13.23
N LEU A 15 2.05 7.33 12.27
CA LEU A 15 2.65 6.51 11.21
C LEU A 15 2.36 7.07 9.81
N ASN A 16 2.09 8.36 9.70
CA ASN A 16 1.80 9.08 8.46
C ASN A 16 3.06 9.60 7.75
N ALA A 17 4.22 8.98 8.00
CA ALA A 17 5.47 9.37 7.37
C ALA A 17 5.27 9.47 5.85
N VAL A 18 5.91 10.45 5.22
CA VAL A 18 5.77 10.73 3.78
C VAL A 18 7.02 10.19 3.07
N PRO A 19 7.12 8.87 2.81
CA PRO A 19 8.32 8.30 2.22
C PRO A 19 8.50 8.79 0.79
N MET A 20 9.75 8.83 0.34
CA MET A 20 10.07 9.06 -1.06
C MET A 20 9.80 7.79 -1.87
N CYS A 21 9.19 7.93 -3.04
CA CYS A 21 8.96 6.87 -4.03
C CYS A 21 10.27 6.51 -4.75
N ARG A 22 11.21 5.94 -3.99
CA ARG A 22 12.53 5.52 -4.49
C ARG A 22 12.38 4.37 -5.48
N GLY A 23 13.12 4.43 -6.59
CA GLY A 23 13.08 3.41 -7.65
C GLY A 23 11.93 3.58 -8.66
N HIS A 24 11.21 4.71 -8.62
CA HIS A 24 10.25 5.07 -9.67
C HIS A 24 10.39 6.55 -10.06
N CYS A 25 9.94 7.49 -9.22
CA CYS A 25 9.97 8.94 -9.54
C CYS A 25 10.75 9.78 -8.53
N ASN A 26 11.12 9.23 -7.37
CA ASN A 26 11.73 9.97 -6.26
C ASN A 26 10.87 11.15 -5.76
N GLU A 27 9.56 11.17 -6.01
CA GLU A 27 8.64 12.13 -5.41
C GLU A 27 8.09 11.61 -4.07
N ARG A 28 7.52 12.51 -3.27
CA ARG A 28 6.88 12.17 -2.00
C ARG A 28 5.61 11.34 -2.24
N ALA A 29 5.52 10.18 -1.59
CA ALA A 29 4.31 9.37 -1.59
C ALA A 29 3.38 9.81 -0.45
N SER A 30 2.08 9.88 -0.75
CA SER A 30 1.03 10.16 0.23
C SER A 30 0.39 8.86 0.74
N LEU A 31 0.08 8.81 2.03
CA LEU A 31 -0.69 7.74 2.65
C LEU A 31 -2.18 7.97 2.41
N SER A 32 -2.89 6.93 1.99
CA SER A 32 -4.35 6.83 2.04
C SER A 32 -4.75 5.57 2.79
N LEU A 33 -5.82 5.66 3.59
CA LEU A 33 -6.30 4.56 4.43
C LEU A 33 -7.67 4.08 3.96
N SER A 34 -7.83 2.78 3.82
CA SER A 34 -9.07 2.10 3.46
C SER A 34 -9.28 0.87 4.33
N GLU A 35 -10.51 0.36 4.36
CA GLU A 35 -10.84 -0.92 5.01
C GLU A 35 -11.22 -1.95 3.97
N VAL A 36 -10.68 -3.16 4.11
CA VAL A 36 -10.94 -4.30 3.24
C VAL A 36 -11.18 -5.51 4.14
N GLU A 37 -12.36 -6.11 4.08
CA GLU A 37 -12.71 -7.28 4.91
C GLU A 37 -12.50 -7.06 6.43
N GLY A 38 -12.63 -5.81 6.91
CA GLY A 38 -12.40 -5.43 8.30
C GLY A 38 -10.94 -5.09 8.65
N GLU A 39 -10.02 -5.28 7.71
CA GLU A 39 -8.60 -4.98 7.85
C GLU A 39 -8.26 -3.56 7.39
N LEU A 40 -7.44 -2.85 8.18
CA LEU A 40 -7.01 -1.50 7.84
C LEU A 40 -5.82 -1.54 6.88
N ILE A 41 -6.03 -1.02 5.67
CA ILE A 41 -5.02 -0.99 4.61
C ILE A 41 -4.50 0.43 4.40
N GLY A 42 -3.17 0.56 4.42
CA GLY A 42 -2.46 1.78 4.04
C GLY A 42 -1.87 1.69 2.65
N THR A 43 -2.17 2.67 1.80
CA THR A 43 -1.62 2.77 0.44
C THR A 43 -0.73 3.99 0.34
N TYR A 44 0.56 3.78 0.05
CA TYR A 44 1.53 4.83 -0.23
C TYR A 44 1.71 5.01 -1.74
N ALA A 45 1.05 6.03 -2.30
CA ALA A 45 1.12 6.33 -3.72
C ALA A 45 1.80 7.69 -3.98
N CYS A 46 2.64 7.76 -5.02
CA CYS A 46 3.19 9.03 -5.48
C CYS A 46 2.17 9.81 -6.32
N PRO A 47 2.44 11.07 -6.72
CA PRO A 47 1.49 11.91 -7.46
C PRO A 47 1.01 11.34 -8.80
N SER A 48 1.76 10.45 -9.45
CA SER A 48 1.29 9.75 -10.65
C SER A 48 0.28 8.63 -10.36
N GLY A 49 0.08 8.29 -9.09
CA GLY A 49 -0.72 7.14 -8.65
C GLY A 49 0.09 5.86 -8.44
N TYR A 50 1.38 5.84 -8.77
CA TYR A 50 2.22 4.64 -8.57
C TYR A 50 2.27 4.24 -7.09
N VAL A 51 1.90 2.99 -6.79
CA VAL A 51 1.92 2.45 -5.42
C VAL A 51 3.32 1.99 -5.07
N SER A 52 3.98 2.73 -4.18
CA SER A 52 5.30 2.36 -3.65
C SER A 52 5.24 1.26 -2.61
N ARG A 53 4.16 1.25 -1.80
CA ARG A 53 3.98 0.33 -0.68
C ARG A 53 2.51 0.16 -0.34
N LEU A 54 2.15 -1.07 0.02
CA LEU A 54 0.92 -1.40 0.71
C LEU A 54 1.23 -1.83 2.14
N MET A 55 0.36 -1.48 3.08
CA MET A 55 0.45 -1.84 4.49
C MET A 55 -0.86 -2.48 4.94
N ASN A 56 -0.78 -3.44 5.85
CA ASN A 56 -1.88 -3.85 6.72
C ASN A 56 -1.49 -3.52 8.18
N TYR A 57 -2.44 -2.99 8.94
CA TYR A 57 -2.25 -2.52 10.31
C TYR A 57 -3.20 -3.24 11.27
N GLY A 58 -2.67 -3.76 12.38
CA GLY A 58 -3.49 -4.36 13.43
C GLY A 58 -2.90 -5.66 13.97
N GLU A 59 -3.76 -6.68 14.14
CA GLU A 59 -3.35 -8.06 14.37
C GLU A 59 -3.07 -8.71 13.02
N VAL A 60 -1.88 -8.46 12.49
CA VAL A 60 -1.50 -8.82 11.13
C VAL A 60 -1.51 -10.33 10.88
N ASP A 61 -2.32 -10.77 9.92
CA ASP A 61 -2.21 -12.06 9.24
C ASP A 61 -1.41 -11.88 7.93
N VAL A 62 -0.22 -12.46 7.89
CA VAL A 62 0.71 -12.33 6.76
C VAL A 62 0.20 -13.05 5.52
N SER A 63 -0.40 -14.22 5.67
CA SER A 63 -0.87 -15.04 4.56
C SER A 63 -2.09 -14.38 3.91
N TRP A 64 -3.04 -13.89 4.72
CA TRP A 64 -4.16 -13.09 4.20
C TRP A 64 -3.66 -11.85 3.45
N PHE A 65 -2.72 -11.08 4.03
CA PHE A 65 -2.22 -9.88 3.39
C PHE A 65 -1.47 -10.18 2.08
N ARG A 66 -0.70 -11.28 2.04
CA ARG A 66 -0.06 -11.77 0.81
C ARG A 66 -1.10 -12.08 -0.27
N ASP A 67 -2.20 -12.74 0.10
CA ASP A 67 -3.25 -13.11 -0.84
C ASP A 67 -4.00 -11.88 -1.36
N PHE A 68 -4.26 -10.91 -0.49
CA PHE A 68 -4.80 -9.61 -0.87
C PHE A 68 -3.89 -8.89 -1.89
N VAL A 69 -2.58 -8.79 -1.62
CA VAL A 69 -1.65 -8.16 -2.58
C VAL A 69 -1.59 -8.94 -3.89
N SER A 70 -1.61 -10.28 -3.83
CA SER A 70 -1.64 -11.15 -5.03
C SER A 70 -2.89 -10.93 -5.87
N LEU A 71 -4.04 -10.70 -5.25
CA LEU A 71 -5.29 -10.39 -5.94
C LEU A 71 -5.17 -9.06 -6.71
N LEU A 72 -4.59 -8.03 -6.10
CA LEU A 72 -4.37 -6.73 -6.75
C LEU A 72 -3.40 -6.79 -7.93
N LEU A 73 -2.43 -7.71 -7.86
CA LEU A 73 -1.42 -7.95 -8.88
C LEU A 73 -1.78 -9.12 -9.82
N ARG A 74 -3.06 -9.54 -9.86
CA ARG A 74 -3.47 -10.71 -10.65
C ARG A 74 -3.00 -10.57 -12.11
N GLY A 75 -2.20 -11.56 -12.55
CA GLY A 75 -1.63 -11.60 -13.90
C GLY A 75 -0.26 -10.93 -14.06
N VAL A 76 0.32 -10.35 -13.00
CA VAL A 76 1.64 -9.69 -13.02
C VAL A 76 2.76 -10.61 -12.53
N GLY A 77 2.45 -11.51 -11.59
CA GLY A 77 3.41 -12.43 -11.02
C GLY A 77 2.91 -12.99 -9.68
N GLU A 78 3.63 -13.97 -9.16
CA GLU A 78 3.36 -14.53 -7.84
C GLU A 78 4.01 -13.66 -6.75
N VAL A 79 3.23 -13.21 -5.77
CA VAL A 79 3.77 -12.63 -4.54
C VAL A 79 4.06 -13.78 -3.58
N LYS A 80 5.24 -13.82 -2.96
CA LYS A 80 5.58 -14.83 -1.95
C LYS A 80 5.48 -14.23 -0.55
N GLU A 81 5.34 -15.08 0.46
CA GLU A 81 5.34 -14.61 1.85
C GLU A 81 6.65 -13.87 2.20
N GLU A 82 7.77 -14.29 1.63
CA GLU A 82 9.09 -13.63 1.77
C GLU A 82 9.12 -12.18 1.25
N ASP A 83 8.17 -11.80 0.38
CA ASP A 83 8.02 -10.44 -0.14
C ASP A 83 7.23 -9.54 0.83
N ILE A 84 6.57 -10.13 1.82
CA ILE A 84 5.88 -9.43 2.90
C ILE A 84 6.81 -9.30 4.10
N ARG A 85 6.91 -8.10 4.63
CA ARG A 85 7.69 -7.81 5.84
C ARG A 85 6.77 -7.44 6.98
N VAL A 86 7.15 -7.85 8.18
CA VAL A 86 6.42 -7.52 9.40
C VAL A 86 7.26 -6.61 10.28
N ALA A 87 6.63 -5.59 10.85
CA ALA A 87 7.20 -4.75 11.89
C ALA A 87 6.24 -4.68 13.08
N THR A 88 6.80 -4.58 14.28
CA THR A 88 6.05 -4.38 15.52
C THR A 88 6.35 -2.98 16.05
N ARG A 89 5.31 -2.22 16.35
CA ARG A 89 5.38 -0.92 17.04
C ARG A 89 4.90 -1.10 18.47
N TYR A 90 5.80 -0.85 19.41
CA TYR A 90 5.47 -0.90 20.82
C TYR A 90 4.91 0.44 21.30
N ALA A 91 4.28 0.44 22.47
CA ALA A 91 3.72 1.63 23.10
C ALA A 91 4.74 2.79 23.20
N TRP A 92 6.02 2.52 23.47
CA TRP A 92 7.05 3.56 23.51
C TRP A 92 7.38 4.13 22.11
N ASP A 93 7.30 3.33 21.04
CA ASP A 93 7.52 3.80 19.66
C ASP A 93 6.38 4.75 19.22
N LEU A 94 5.19 4.54 19.77
CA LEU A 94 3.98 5.28 19.43
C LEU A 94 3.72 6.48 20.36
N ASN A 95 4.53 6.66 21.42
CA ASN A 95 4.31 7.58 22.53
C ASN A 95 2.96 7.35 23.26
N GLU A 96 2.58 6.08 23.43
CA GLU A 96 1.35 5.61 24.10
C GLU A 96 1.70 4.83 25.39
N MET A 97 2.68 5.30 26.17
CA MET A 97 3.16 4.60 27.37
C MET A 97 2.03 4.32 28.37
N GLY A 98 2.06 3.14 29.00
CA GLY A 98 1.04 2.70 29.97
C GLY A 98 -0.23 2.10 29.36
N SER A 99 -0.42 2.20 28.04
CA SER A 99 -1.56 1.58 27.35
C SER A 99 -1.46 0.06 27.18
N GLY A 100 -0.26 -0.52 27.37
CA GLY A 100 0.04 -1.92 27.06
C GLY A 100 -0.05 -2.25 25.57
N GLN A 101 -0.10 -1.23 24.70
CA GLN A 101 -0.47 -1.39 23.31
C GLN A 101 0.70 -1.86 22.43
N VAL A 102 0.39 -2.79 21.53
CA VAL A 102 1.28 -3.28 20.47
C VAL A 102 0.52 -3.21 19.15
N LEU A 103 1.10 -2.56 18.15
CA LEU A 103 0.57 -2.51 16.79
C LEU A 103 1.51 -3.29 15.87
N LYS A 104 0.99 -4.22 15.07
CA LYS A 104 1.77 -4.85 14.01
C LYS A 104 1.47 -4.19 12.67
N GLU A 105 2.47 -4.19 11.81
CA GLU A 105 2.44 -3.72 10.43
C GLU A 105 2.93 -4.85 9.53
N ALA A 106 2.11 -5.36 8.60
CA ALA A 106 2.62 -6.06 7.42
C ALA A 106 2.79 -5.07 6.29
N TYR A 107 3.84 -5.23 5.50
CA TYR A 107 4.05 -4.36 4.35
C TYR A 107 4.69 -5.07 3.17
N TRP A 108 4.20 -4.70 1.99
CA TRP A 108 4.73 -5.10 0.69
C TRP A 108 5.26 -3.87 -0.04
N THR A 109 6.46 -3.95 -0.62
CA THR A 109 7.10 -2.84 -1.33
C THR A 109 7.33 -3.21 -2.79
N GLN A 110 6.76 -2.42 -3.69
CA GLN A 110 6.77 -2.71 -5.13
C GLN A 110 8.16 -2.65 -5.78
N ASN A 111 9.07 -1.86 -5.21
CA ASN A 111 10.43 -1.66 -5.73
C ASN A 111 11.49 -2.51 -5.01
N TYR A 112 11.08 -3.59 -4.33
CA TYR A 112 12.05 -4.44 -3.64
C TYR A 112 12.80 -5.36 -4.64
N ARG A 113 14.09 -5.59 -4.34
CA ARG A 113 15.19 -6.08 -5.21
C ARG A 113 14.97 -7.33 -6.08
N ARG A 114 13.86 -8.05 -5.92
CA ARG A 114 13.52 -9.23 -6.73
C ARG A 114 12.64 -8.91 -7.94
N THR A 115 12.02 -7.73 -7.95
CA THR A 115 11.40 -7.19 -9.16
C THR A 115 12.50 -6.62 -10.04
N GLU A 116 12.38 -6.73 -11.36
CA GLU A 116 13.25 -6.06 -12.32
C GLU A 116 13.09 -4.53 -12.18
N SER A 117 13.50 -3.93 -11.06
CA SER A 117 13.10 -2.58 -10.64
C SER A 117 13.43 -1.53 -11.67
N ASP A 118 14.50 -1.78 -12.44
CA ASP A 118 15.04 -0.93 -13.48
C ASP A 118 14.36 -1.15 -14.85
N ASN A 119 13.54 -2.20 -15.00
CA ASN A 119 12.74 -2.44 -16.20
C ASN A 119 11.52 -1.49 -16.23
N PRO A 120 11.49 -0.49 -17.14
CA PRO A 120 10.38 0.45 -17.23
C PRO A 120 9.07 -0.19 -17.71
N ASN A 121 9.14 -1.37 -18.32
CA ASN A 121 8.00 -2.08 -18.89
C ASN A 121 7.40 -3.13 -17.93
N ARG A 122 8.03 -3.37 -16.77
CA ARG A 122 7.45 -4.26 -15.77
C ARG A 122 6.07 -3.78 -15.37
N ALA A 123 5.17 -4.72 -15.13
CA ALA A 123 3.87 -4.39 -14.57
C ALA A 123 4.03 -3.87 -13.12
N ALA A 124 3.24 -2.86 -12.81
CA ALA A 124 3.26 -2.16 -11.55
C ALA A 124 1.83 -1.74 -11.18
N LEU A 125 1.56 -1.76 -9.88
CA LEU A 125 0.32 -1.35 -9.25
C LEU A 125 0.27 0.17 -9.15
N PHE A 126 -0.87 0.72 -9.55
CA PHE A 126 -1.25 2.12 -9.42
C PHE A 126 -2.58 2.24 -8.70
N SER A 127 -2.77 3.34 -7.98
CA SER A 127 -4.05 3.75 -7.42
C SER A 127 -4.65 4.84 -8.31
N CYS A 128 -5.92 4.67 -8.67
CA CYS A 128 -6.65 5.62 -9.50
C CYS A 128 -6.74 6.98 -8.80
N THR A 129 -6.34 8.04 -9.49
CA THR A 129 -6.39 9.40 -8.94
C THR A 129 -7.82 9.91 -8.72
N ASN A 130 -8.82 9.29 -9.37
CA ASN A 130 -10.24 9.64 -9.23
C ASN A 130 -10.95 8.80 -8.15
N CYS A 131 -11.02 7.47 -8.33
CA CYS A 131 -11.81 6.59 -7.47
C CYS A 131 -11.00 5.77 -6.46
N ARG A 132 -9.66 5.96 -6.43
CA ARG A 132 -8.71 5.23 -5.56
C ARG A 132 -8.61 3.71 -5.77
N SER A 133 -9.45 3.12 -6.62
CA SER A 133 -9.33 1.72 -7.05
C SER A 133 -7.95 1.42 -7.62
N PHE A 134 -7.49 0.19 -7.40
CA PHE A 134 -6.20 -0.28 -7.91
C PHE A 134 -6.31 -0.76 -9.36
N TYR A 135 -5.23 -0.58 -10.11
CA TYR A 135 -5.09 -1.11 -11.46
C TYR A 135 -3.61 -1.30 -11.78
N VAL A 136 -3.33 -2.11 -12.80
CA VAL A 136 -1.97 -2.41 -13.24
C VAL A 136 -1.68 -1.73 -14.57
N GLN A 137 -0.47 -1.22 -14.73
CA GLN A 137 0.11 -0.78 -15.99
C GLN A 137 1.63 -0.96 -15.95
N SER A 138 2.35 -0.59 -17.02
CA SER A 138 3.82 -0.55 -16.98
C SER A 138 4.31 0.47 -15.96
N ALA A 139 5.47 0.22 -15.33
CA ALA A 139 6.06 1.15 -14.36
C ALA A 139 6.35 2.54 -14.95
N SER A 140 6.65 2.62 -16.24
CA SER A 140 6.80 3.87 -17.01
C SER A 140 5.48 4.44 -17.55
N GLY A 141 4.36 3.76 -17.29
CA GLY A 141 3.04 4.15 -17.71
C GLY A 141 2.65 5.53 -17.15
N LYS A 142 1.97 6.31 -17.99
CA LYS A 142 1.54 7.68 -17.66
C LYS A 142 0.07 7.77 -17.31
N GLU A 143 -0.65 6.66 -17.38
CA GLU A 143 -2.07 6.64 -17.05
C GLU A 143 -2.26 6.94 -15.55
N ARG A 144 -3.29 7.72 -15.23
CA ARG A 144 -3.61 8.10 -13.84
C ARG A 144 -4.99 7.61 -13.41
N LEU A 145 -5.79 7.08 -14.34
CA LEU A 145 -7.14 6.59 -14.14
C LEU A 145 -7.20 5.08 -14.35
N CYS A 146 -7.96 4.37 -13.52
CA CYS A 146 -8.27 2.96 -13.77
C CYS A 146 -9.12 2.80 -15.05
N PRO A 147 -9.17 1.59 -15.66
CA PRO A 147 -9.97 1.32 -16.84
C PRO A 147 -11.40 1.89 -16.79
N ASP A 148 -12.14 1.60 -15.72
CA ASP A 148 -13.53 2.04 -15.56
C ASP A 148 -13.70 3.57 -15.48
N CYS A 149 -12.71 4.29 -14.96
CA CYS A 149 -12.74 5.76 -14.92
C CYS A 149 -12.38 6.37 -16.27
N ARG A 150 -11.57 5.68 -17.08
CA ARG A 150 -11.22 6.14 -18.44
C ARG A 150 -12.39 5.99 -19.39
N GLU A 151 -13.08 4.86 -19.33
CA GLU A 151 -14.27 4.60 -20.14
C GLU A 151 -15.34 5.66 -19.86
N ARG A 152 -15.68 5.88 -18.60
CA ARG A 152 -16.63 6.94 -18.19
C ARG A 152 -16.22 8.35 -18.61
N ARG A 153 -14.92 8.64 -18.72
CA ARG A 153 -14.44 9.93 -19.20
C ARG A 153 -14.54 10.06 -20.72
N ALA A 154 -14.34 8.97 -21.46
CA ALA A 154 -14.44 8.96 -22.92
C ALA A 154 -15.88 9.07 -23.43
N GLU A 155 -16.85 8.73 -22.59
CA GLU A 155 -18.29 8.87 -22.85
C GLU A 155 -18.82 10.30 -22.63
N ASN A 156 -18.01 11.21 -22.07
CA ASN A 156 -18.35 12.62 -21.81
C ASN A 156 -17.53 13.58 -22.69
#